data_AF-A0A959PLV7-F1
#
_entry.id   AF-A0A959PLV7-F1
#
_cell.length_a   1.000
_cell.length_b   1.000
_cell.length_c   1.000
_cell.angle_alpha   90.00
_cell.angle_beta   90.00
_cell.angle_gamma   90.00
#
_symmetry.space_group_name_H-M   'P 1'
#
loop_
_entity.id
_entity.type
_entity.pdbx_description
1 polymer ?
#
loop_
_entity_poly.entity_id
_entity_poly.type
_entity_poly.pdbx_seq_one_letter_code
_entity_poly.pdbx_strand_id
1 'polypeptide(L)'
;PSGPAGSELIISGACKYVVLQHMPARKHFDDREDWGEIPSVRKEIKLIRMLGAKTLALTLNPNGMSEKDLKKYCAHMEDKLGIPVMVAQRENLMTLVQKIKSILVP
;
A
#
# COMPACT_ATOMS: atom_id res chain seq x y z
N PRO A 1 -1.94 14.67 2.30
CA PRO A 1 -2.72 13.73 3.12
C PRO A 1 -1.98 13.34 4.41
N SER A 2 -2.65 13.50 5.55
CA SER A 2 -2.00 13.37 6.87
C SER A 2 -2.22 12.01 7.55
N GLY A 3 -2.94 11.07 6.91
CA GLY A 3 -3.15 9.70 7.37
C GLY A 3 -2.96 8.66 6.25
N PRO A 4 -3.04 7.34 6.54
CA PRO A 4 -2.75 6.31 5.55
C PRO A 4 -3.66 6.41 4.34
N ALA A 5 -3.04 6.38 3.16
CA ALA A 5 -3.73 6.52 1.88
C ALA A 5 -4.66 7.75 1.80
N GLY A 6 -4.40 8.80 2.59
CA GLY A 6 -5.30 9.95 2.72
C GLY A 6 -6.61 9.57 3.40
N SER A 7 -6.57 9.37 4.71
CA SER A 7 -7.75 9.01 5.52
C SER A 7 -8.96 9.91 5.29
N GLU A 8 -8.71 11.21 5.09
CA GLU A 8 -9.71 12.20 4.74
C GLU A 8 -10.38 11.91 3.41
N LEU A 9 -9.62 11.42 2.42
CA LEU A 9 -10.13 11.04 1.10
C LEU A 9 -10.94 9.75 1.17
N ILE A 10 -10.51 8.79 2.00
CA ILE A 10 -11.24 7.53 2.22
C ILE A 10 -12.65 7.83 2.75
N ILE A 11 -12.74 8.69 3.77
CA ILE A 11 -14.01 9.06 4.39
C ILE A 11 -14.84 9.94 3.44
N SER A 12 -14.26 11.03 2.93
CA SER A 12 -15.02 12.01 2.12
C SER A 12 -15.48 11.44 0.78
N GLY A 13 -14.68 10.55 0.19
CA GLY A 13 -14.99 9.87 -1.07
C GLY A 13 -15.82 8.60 -0.90
N ALA A 14 -16.19 8.23 0.34
CA ALA A 14 -16.82 6.95 0.67
C ALA A 14 -16.11 5.76 -0.02
N CYS A 15 -14.78 5.78 -0.03
CA CYS A 15 -13.99 4.82 -0.78
C CYS A 15 -14.20 3.41 -0.24
N LYS A 16 -14.64 2.48 -1.09
CA LYS A 16 -14.79 1.06 -0.73
C LYS A 16 -13.46 0.30 -0.75
N TYR A 17 -12.51 0.76 -1.56
CA TYR A 17 -11.27 0.06 -1.84
C TYR A 17 -10.08 1.01 -1.92
N VAL A 18 -8.90 0.50 -1.53
CA VAL A 18 -7.63 1.25 -1.54
C VAL A 18 -6.51 0.40 -2.14
N VAL A 19 -5.66 1.01 -2.96
CA VAL A 19 -4.32 0.50 -3.29
C VAL A 19 -3.33 1.28 -2.45
N LEU A 20 -2.61 0.61 -1.55
CA LEU A 20 -1.73 1.28 -0.59
C LEU A 20 -0.32 1.40 -1.16
N GLN A 21 0.19 2.63 -1.28
CA GLN A 21 1.59 2.87 -1.67
C GLN A 21 2.49 2.91 -0.43
N HIS A 22 3.68 2.27 -0.50
CA HIS A 22 4.65 2.24 0.60
C HIS A 22 6.10 2.27 0.09
N MET A 23 6.99 2.99 0.78
CA MET A 23 8.44 2.98 0.52
C MET A 23 9.15 2.27 1.69
N PRO A 24 9.62 1.02 1.53
CA PRO A 24 10.11 0.23 2.66
C PRO A 24 11.35 0.78 3.35
N ALA A 25 12.20 1.50 2.61
CA ALA A 25 13.41 2.11 3.17
C ALA A 25 13.13 3.38 3.99
N ARG A 26 11.92 3.95 3.91
CA ARG A 26 11.56 5.16 4.65
C ARG A 26 11.09 4.81 6.06
N LYS A 27 11.73 5.41 7.06
CA LYS A 27 11.44 5.17 8.48
C LYS A 27 10.51 6.21 9.10
N HIS A 28 10.59 7.47 8.67
CA HIS A 28 9.86 8.58 9.27
C HIS A 28 9.02 9.33 8.22
N PHE A 29 7.95 9.98 8.67
CA PHE A 29 7.15 10.86 7.82
C PHE A 29 8.01 12.03 7.34
N ASP A 30 7.90 12.38 6.06
CA ASP A 30 8.67 13.45 5.39
C ASP A 30 10.19 13.41 5.68
N ASP A 31 10.73 12.22 5.94
CA ASP A 31 12.13 11.99 6.30
C ASP A 31 12.57 12.76 7.58
N ARG A 32 11.60 13.09 8.46
CA ARG A 32 11.71 13.87 9.69
C ARG A 32 11.40 13.03 10.94
N GLU A 33 12.39 12.77 11.79
CA GLU A 33 12.21 11.94 13.00
C GLU A 33 11.20 12.53 14.00
N ASP A 34 11.13 13.85 14.11
CA ASP A 34 10.19 14.57 15.00
C ASP A 34 8.71 14.45 14.57
N TRP A 35 8.45 13.97 13.35
CA TRP A 35 7.09 13.69 12.85
C TRP A 35 6.65 12.26 13.15
N GLY A 36 7.53 11.43 13.69
CA GLY A 36 7.25 10.06 14.10
C GLY A 36 7.57 9.01 13.03
N GLU A 37 7.64 7.77 13.50
CA GLU A 37 7.89 6.60 12.65
C GLU A 37 6.67 6.24 11.79
N ILE A 38 6.94 5.81 10.56
CA ILE A 38 5.93 5.24 9.69
C ILE A 38 5.48 3.90 10.29
N PRO A 39 4.18 3.71 10.54
CA PRO A 39 3.65 2.44 11.02
C PRO A 39 3.96 1.28 10.06
N SER A 40 3.96 0.06 10.58
CA SER A 40 4.05 -1.12 9.71
C SER A 40 2.86 -1.18 8.75
N VAL A 41 3.08 -1.70 7.54
CA VAL A 41 2.04 -1.86 6.51
C VAL A 41 0.78 -2.56 7.06
N ARG A 42 0.94 -3.53 7.97
CA ARG A 42 -0.19 -4.22 8.60
C ARG A 42 -1.03 -3.30 9.47
N LYS A 43 -0.41 -2.36 10.22
CA LYS A 43 -1.14 -1.35 11.00
C LYS A 43 -1.90 -0.41 10.06
N GLU A 44 -1.29 -0.01 8.94
CA GLU A 44 -1.95 0.84 7.95
C GLU A 44 -3.16 0.17 7.29
N ILE A 45 -3.03 -1.10 6.88
CA ILE A 45 -4.16 -1.89 6.37
C ILE A 45 -5.27 -2.01 7.41
N LYS A 46 -4.93 -2.21 8.69
CA LYS A 46 -5.91 -2.26 9.77
C LYS A 46 -6.65 -0.92 9.91
N LEU A 47 -5.94 0.20 9.82
CA LEU A 47 -6.53 1.53 9.91
C LEU A 47 -7.43 1.83 8.71
N ILE A 48 -7.01 1.52 7.48
CA ILE A 48 -7.85 1.61 6.27
C ILE A 48 -9.16 0.84 6.43
N ARG A 49 -9.09 -0.38 7.00
CA ARG A 49 -10.28 -1.18 7.32
C ARG A 49 -11.20 -0.51 8.34
N MET A 50 -10.64 0.10 9.38
CA MET A 50 -11.43 0.84 10.38
C MET A 50 -12.10 2.07 9.77
N LEU A 51 -11.54 2.65 8.71
CA LEU A 51 -12.13 3.74 7.94
C LEU A 51 -13.20 3.28 6.93
N GLY A 52 -13.52 1.98 6.88
CA GLY A 52 -14.59 1.42 6.03
C GLY A 52 -14.14 0.94 4.64
N ALA A 53 -12.84 0.96 4.35
CA ALA A 53 -12.30 0.56 3.05
C ALA A 53 -11.52 -0.76 3.12
N LYS A 54 -11.44 -1.48 1.99
CA LYS A 54 -10.61 -2.69 1.85
C LYS A 54 -9.36 -2.42 1.04
N THR A 55 -8.18 -2.77 1.56
CA THR A 55 -6.94 -2.74 0.78
C THR A 55 -6.92 -3.88 -0.24
N LEU A 56 -6.76 -3.56 -1.53
CA LEU A 56 -6.72 -4.53 -2.64
C LEU A 56 -5.32 -5.00 -2.98
N ALA A 57 -4.33 -4.12 -2.85
CA ALA A 57 -2.94 -4.38 -3.18
C ALA A 57 -2.02 -3.42 -2.42
N LEU A 58 -0.76 -3.83 -2.26
CA LEU A 58 0.33 -2.98 -1.81
C LEU A 58 1.23 -2.66 -3.00
N THR A 59 1.48 -1.38 -3.26
CA THR A 59 2.42 -0.94 -4.28
C THR A 59 3.65 -0.33 -3.62
N LEU A 60 4.83 -0.67 -4.13
CA LEU A 60 6.09 -0.29 -3.52
C LEU A 60 6.82 0.79 -4.31
N ASN A 61 7.36 1.77 -3.59
CA ASN A 61 8.40 2.65 -4.08
C ASN A 61 9.76 1.98 -3.80
N PRO A 62 10.58 1.69 -4.82
CA PRO A 62 11.86 0.99 -4.71
C PRO A 62 13.00 1.83 -4.13
N ASN A 63 12.80 3.13 -3.95
CA ASN A 63 13.87 4.03 -3.49
C ASN A 63 14.50 3.52 -2.18
N GLY A 64 15.83 3.55 -2.12
CA GLY A 64 16.59 3.09 -0.96
C GLY A 64 16.71 1.56 -0.82
N MET A 65 16.25 0.77 -1.80
CA MET A 65 16.41 -0.69 -1.81
C MET A 65 17.19 -1.18 -3.04
N SER A 66 17.94 -2.27 -2.87
CA SER A 66 18.48 -3.02 -4.01
C SER A 66 17.39 -3.84 -4.69
N GLU A 67 17.56 -4.17 -5.99
CA GLU A 67 16.62 -5.05 -6.70
C GLU A 67 16.41 -6.40 -6.00
N LYS A 68 17.48 -6.96 -5.43
CA LYS A 68 17.45 -8.24 -4.74
C LYS A 68 16.61 -8.17 -3.46
N ASP A 69 16.80 -7.12 -2.67
CA ASP A 69 16.09 -6.94 -1.41
C ASP A 69 14.64 -6.55 -1.65
N LEU A 70 14.38 -5.74 -2.67
CA LEU A 70 13.03 -5.37 -3.08
C LEU A 70 12.22 -6.60 -3.51
N LYS A 71 12.78 -7.48 -4.36
CA LYS A 71 12.13 -8.73 -4.76
C LYS A 71 11.81 -9.64 -3.58
N LYS A 72 12.76 -9.80 -2.65
CA LYS A 72 12.54 -10.56 -1.41
C LYS A 72 11.44 -9.93 -0.56
N TYR A 73 11.43 -8.61 -0.45
CA TYR A 73 10.43 -7.87 0.31
C TYR A 73 9.03 -8.02 -0.31
N CYS A 74 8.90 -7.93 -1.64
CA CYS A 74 7.64 -8.18 -2.34
C CYS A 74 7.09 -9.57 -1.99
N ALA A 75 7.90 -10.62 -2.21
CA ALA A 75 7.48 -12.01 -1.95
C ALA A 75 7.11 -12.24 -0.48
N HIS A 76 7.91 -11.71 0.46
CA HIS A 76 7.62 -11.81 1.88
C HIS A 76 6.31 -11.11 2.27
N MET A 77 6.08 -9.92 1.73
CA MET A 77 4.89 -9.13 2.04
C MET A 77 3.63 -9.70 1.39
N GLU A 78 3.74 -10.25 0.18
CA GLU A 78 2.64 -10.91 -0.51
C GLU A 78 2.16 -12.14 0.27
N ASP A 79 3.09 -13.00 0.70
CA ASP A 79 2.80 -14.14 1.58
C ASP A 79 2.13 -13.70 2.90
N LYS A 80 2.71 -12.68 3.56
CA LYS A 80 2.24 -12.22 4.87
C LYS A 80 0.89 -11.50 4.85
N LEU A 81 0.59 -10.81 3.75
CA LEU A 81 -0.62 -9.98 3.64
C LEU A 81 -1.75 -10.68 2.89
N GLY A 82 -1.45 -11.68 2.05
CA GLY A 82 -2.44 -12.37 1.22
C GLY A 82 -3.10 -11.45 0.16
N ILE A 83 -2.43 -10.35 -0.19
CA ILE A 83 -2.84 -9.41 -1.25
C ILE A 83 -1.66 -9.21 -2.21
N PRO A 84 -1.91 -8.89 -3.48
CA PRO A 84 -0.85 -8.61 -4.45
C PRO A 84 0.10 -7.52 -3.96
N VAL A 85 1.41 -7.75 -4.12
CA VAL A 85 2.46 -6.77 -3.82
C VAL A 85 3.32 -6.56 -5.06
N MET A 86 3.45 -5.32 -5.52
CA MET A 86 4.14 -5.03 -6.79
C MET A 86 4.83 -3.67 -6.80
N VAL A 87 5.79 -3.48 -7.69
CA VAL A 87 6.44 -2.20 -7.95
C VAL A 87 5.78 -1.53 -9.15
N ALA A 88 4.72 -0.76 -8.90
CA ALA A 88 3.81 -0.29 -9.95
C ALA A 88 4.48 0.49 -11.09
N GLN A 89 5.56 1.21 -10.79
CA GLN A 89 6.34 1.99 -11.78
C GLN A 89 7.24 1.14 -12.70
N ARG A 90 7.38 -0.17 -12.44
CA ARG A 90 8.29 -1.07 -13.18
C ARG A 90 7.59 -2.28 -13.78
N GLU A 91 6.36 -2.54 -13.38
CA GLU A 91 5.66 -3.77 -13.68
C GLU A 91 4.40 -3.50 -14.49
N ASN A 92 3.97 -4.51 -15.25
CA ASN A 92 2.67 -4.47 -15.89
C ASN A 92 1.56 -4.62 -14.83
N LEU A 93 0.63 -3.68 -14.81
CA LEU A 93 -0.48 -3.63 -13.84
C LEU A 93 -1.67 -4.51 -14.20
N MET A 94 -1.60 -5.37 -15.22
CA MET A 94 -2.74 -6.20 -15.64
C MET A 94 -3.35 -7.01 -14.51
N THR A 95 -2.56 -7.57 -13.60
CA THR A 95 -3.08 -8.30 -12.42
C THR A 95 -3.94 -7.41 -11.54
N LEU A 96 -3.51 -6.17 -11.28
CA LEU A 96 -4.26 -5.18 -10.52
C LEU A 96 -5.53 -4.75 -11.26
N VAL A 97 -5.43 -4.48 -12.57
CA VAL A 97 -6.57 -4.12 -13.42
C VAL A 97 -7.63 -5.21 -13.40
N GLN A 98 -7.25 -6.48 -13.52
CA GLN A 98 -8.21 -7.59 -13.46
C GLN A 98 -8.85 -7.72 -12.08
N LYS A 99 -8.08 -7.50 -11.01
CA LYS A 99 -8.61 -7.48 -9.64
C LYS A 99 -9.64 -6.37 -9.42
N ILE A 100 -9.40 -5.19 -10.00
CA ILE A 100 -10.33 -4.06 -9.95
C ILE A 100 -11.57 -4.37 -10.80
N LYS A 101 -11.42 -4.93 -11.99
CA LYS A 101 -12.58 -5.32 -12.83
C LYS A 101 -13.48 -6.33 -12.12
N SER A 102 -12.91 -7.32 -11.44
CA SER A 102 -13.69 -8.36 -10.74
C SER A 102 -14.53 -7.84 -9.57
N ILE A 103 -14.32 -6.61 -9.11
CA ILE A 103 -15.09 -6.00 -8.01
C ILE A 103 -16.01 -4.86 -8.48
N LEU A 104 -15.83 -4.38 -9.71
CA LEU A 104 -16.67 -3.33 -10.32
C LEU A 104 -17.90 -3.90 -11.03
N VAL A 105 -17.88 -5.19 -11.38
CA VAL A 105 -19.02 -5.88 -11.97
C VAL A 105 -19.85 -6.51 -10.83
N PRO A 106 -21.15 -6.17 -10.71
CA PRO A 106 -22.07 -6.81 -9.76
C PRO A 106 -22.20 -8.32 -9.96
#